data_AF-A0A6P0T442-F1
#
_entry.id   AF-A0A6P0T442-F1
#
_cell.length_a   1.000
_cell.length_b   1.000
_cell.length_c   1.000
_cell.angle_alpha   90.00
_cell.angle_beta   90.00
_cell.angle_gamma   90.00
#
_symmetry.space_group_name_H-M   'P 1'
#
loop_
_entity.id
_entity.type
_entity.pdbx_description
1 polymer ?
#
loop_
_entity_poly.entity_id
_entity_poly.type
_entity_poly.pdbx_seq_one_letter_code
_entity_poly.pdbx_strand_id
1 'polypeptide(L)'
;MVNPQNPLVIVLVILILVIGVVFFIYSQVQKKLTEPKPSNYELYRNDQINQPSYYPINQTLSSSLYQPVSEWIGRLIQPPKEERTTDDSVFLEVYHAAAEYQHLVGQIVTLGWTKDVPGIQDYVKRVTTDINFNQATED
;
A
#
# COMPACT_ATOMS: atom_id res chain seq x y z
N MET A 1 54.58 -42.17 -15.59
CA MET A 1 54.01 -41.64 -16.85
C MET A 1 52.85 -42.56 -17.22
N VAL A 2 51.60 -42.10 -17.10
CA VAL A 2 50.42 -42.89 -17.46
C VAL A 2 50.29 -42.88 -18.98
N ASN A 3 50.25 -44.06 -19.63
CA ASN A 3 50.11 -44.16 -21.09
C ASN A 3 48.66 -43.81 -21.49
N PRO A 4 48.42 -42.70 -22.22
CA PRO A 4 47.07 -42.24 -22.56
C PRO A 4 46.34 -43.15 -23.55
N GLN A 5 47.02 -44.13 -24.17
CA GLN A 5 46.41 -45.13 -25.06
C GLN A 5 46.04 -46.45 -24.36
N ASN A 6 46.17 -46.55 -23.04
CA ASN A 6 45.76 -47.75 -22.32
C ASN A 6 44.22 -47.82 -22.28
N PRO A 7 43.60 -48.89 -22.85
CA PRO A 7 42.14 -49.01 -22.90
C PRO A 7 41.49 -48.97 -21.51
N LEU A 8 42.20 -49.44 -20.47
CA LEU A 8 41.73 -49.38 -19.08
C LEU A 8 41.62 -47.94 -18.58
N VAL A 9 42.58 -47.08 -18.94
CA VAL A 9 42.58 -45.66 -18.55
C VAL A 9 41.44 -44.91 -19.24
N ILE A 10 41.17 -45.21 -20.52
CA ILE A 10 40.07 -44.60 -21.27
C ILE A 10 38.71 -44.97 -20.66
N VAL A 11 38.49 -46.26 -20.31
CA VAL A 11 37.25 -46.71 -19.66
C VAL A 11 37.07 -46.03 -18.30
N LEU A 12 38.14 -45.87 -17.53
CA LEU A 12 38.09 -45.23 -16.22
C LEU A 12 37.75 -43.73 -16.32
N VAL A 13 38.28 -43.03 -17.32
CA VAL A 13 37.95 -41.62 -17.59
C VAL A 13 36.47 -41.46 -18.00
N ILE A 14 35.97 -42.33 -18.88
CA ILE A 14 34.55 -42.32 -19.29
C ILE A 14 33.66 -42.58 -18.08
N LEU A 15 34.01 -43.53 -17.21
CA LEU A 15 33.23 -43.82 -16.00
C LEU A 15 33.16 -42.61 -15.06
N ILE A 16 34.27 -41.91 -14.86
CA ILE A 16 34.31 -40.68 -14.05
C ILE A 16 33.45 -39.57 -14.66
N LEU A 17 33.50 -39.39 -15.98
CA LEU A 17 32.65 -38.41 -16.68
C LEU A 17 31.17 -38.74 -16.55
N VAL A 18 30.78 -40.00 -16.70
CA VAL A 18 29.40 -40.44 -16.52
C VAL A 18 28.94 -40.21 -15.08
N ILE A 19 29.76 -40.57 -14.09
CA ILE A 19 29.46 -40.31 -12.67
C ILE A 19 29.31 -38.81 -12.41
N GLY A 20 30.20 -37.99 -12.98
CA GLY A 20 30.14 -36.53 -12.86
C GLY A 20 28.86 -35.94 -13.45
N VAL A 21 28.44 -36.42 -14.62
CA VAL A 21 27.18 -35.99 -15.27
C VAL A 21 25.97 -36.44 -14.46
N VAL A 22 25.95 -37.69 -13.98
CA VAL A 22 24.86 -38.21 -13.14
C VAL A 22 24.78 -37.42 -11.83
N PHE A 23 25.91 -37.15 -11.19
CA PHE A 23 25.98 -36.34 -9.99
C PHE A 23 25.50 -34.90 -10.24
N PHE A 24 25.89 -34.29 -11.36
CA PHE A 24 25.44 -32.96 -11.74
C PHE A 24 23.93 -32.93 -11.95
N ILE A 25 23.35 -33.87 -12.70
CA ILE A 25 21.90 -33.99 -12.91
C ILE A 25 21.18 -34.17 -11.57
N TYR A 26 21.67 -35.08 -10.72
CA TYR A 26 21.10 -35.32 -9.39
C TYR A 26 21.13 -34.05 -8.53
N SER A 27 22.24 -33.29 -8.56
CA SER A 27 22.39 -32.05 -7.80
C SER A 27 21.39 -30.98 -8.24
N GLN A 28 21.10 -30.87 -9.54
CA GLN A 28 20.15 -29.89 -10.07
C GLN A 28 18.70 -30.23 -9.71
N VAL A 29 18.36 -31.52 -9.73
CA VAL A 29 17.04 -32.00 -9.30
C VAL A 29 16.82 -31.70 -7.81
N GLN A 30 17.82 -31.98 -6.96
CA GLN A 30 17.74 -31.69 -5.53
C GLN A 30 17.61 -30.19 -5.24
N LYS A 31 18.37 -29.33 -5.92
CA LYS A 31 18.23 -27.87 -5.77
C LYS A 31 16.80 -27.39 -6.03
N LYS A 32 16.15 -27.91 -7.07
CA LYS A 32 14.78 -27.54 -7.43
C LYS A 32 13.74 -28.05 -6.43
N LEU A 33 13.99 -29.18 -5.78
CA LEU A 33 13.07 -29.76 -4.78
C LEU A 33 13.16 -29.06 -3.41
N THR A 34 14.30 -28.45 -3.10
CA THR A 34 14.54 -27.74 -1.83
C THR A 34 14.22 -26.24 -1.92
N GLU A 35 13.73 -25.74 -3.06
CA GLU A 35 13.26 -24.36 -3.12
C GLU A 35 12.03 -24.20 -2.21
N PRO A 36 12.10 -23.35 -1.17
CA PRO A 36 10.99 -23.15 -0.26
C PRO A 36 9.85 -22.49 -1.03
N LYS A 37 8.69 -23.16 -1.05
CA LYS A 37 7.46 -22.56 -1.58
C LYS A 37 7.13 -21.34 -0.72
N PRO A 38 6.84 -20.17 -1.33
CA PRO A 38 6.42 -19.01 -0.56
C PRO A 38 5.14 -19.32 0.21
N SER A 39 5.10 -18.91 1.46
CA SER A 39 3.93 -18.95 2.32
C SER A 39 2.81 -18.08 1.76
N ASN A 40 1.57 -18.34 2.18
CA ASN A 40 0.44 -17.48 1.81
C ASN A 40 0.65 -16.02 2.25
N TYR A 41 1.38 -15.81 3.35
CA TYR A 41 1.70 -14.47 3.82
C TYR A 41 2.71 -13.76 2.91
N GLU A 42 3.73 -14.47 2.41
CA GLU A 42 4.69 -13.90 1.46
C GLU A 42 4.01 -13.58 0.13
N LEU A 43 3.10 -14.44 -0.34
CA LEU A 43 2.29 -14.17 -1.53
C LEU A 43 1.41 -12.94 -1.34
N TYR A 44 0.68 -12.86 -0.23
CA TYR A 44 -0.14 -11.71 0.12
C TYR A 44 0.70 -10.43 0.18
N ARG A 45 1.81 -10.44 0.92
CA ARG A 45 2.68 -9.28 1.09
C ARG A 45 3.24 -8.80 -0.25
N ASN A 46 3.62 -9.71 -1.15
CA ASN A 46 4.27 -9.35 -2.41
C ASN A 46 3.28 -8.95 -3.53
N ASP A 47 1.97 -9.09 -3.30
CA ASP A 47 0.99 -8.61 -4.26
C ASP A 47 1.09 -7.09 -4.40
N GLN A 48 1.00 -6.61 -5.65
CA GLN A 48 1.10 -5.19 -5.97
C GLN A 48 0.05 -4.40 -5.21
N ILE A 49 -1.21 -4.88 -5.13
CA ILE A 49 -2.31 -4.16 -4.46
C ILE A 49 -2.09 -3.93 -2.96
N ASN A 50 -1.21 -4.73 -2.34
CA ASN A 50 -0.88 -4.65 -0.93
C ASN A 50 0.35 -3.77 -0.66
N GLN A 51 0.96 -3.21 -1.71
CA GLN A 51 2.04 -2.24 -1.59
C GLN A 51 1.46 -0.83 -1.51
N PRO A 52 1.89 0.01 -0.54
CA PRO A 52 1.45 1.40 -0.46
C PRO A 52 1.67 2.18 -1.77
N SER A 53 2.74 1.86 -2.51
CA SER A 53 3.08 2.48 -3.79
C SER A 53 2.15 2.14 -4.95
N TYR A 54 1.27 1.14 -4.80
CA TYR A 54 0.26 0.79 -5.80
C TYR A 54 -0.81 1.85 -5.95
N TYR A 55 -1.15 2.52 -4.85
CA TYR A 55 -2.15 3.57 -4.86
C TYR A 55 -1.47 4.87 -5.29
N PRO A 56 -1.90 5.48 -6.41
CA PRO A 56 -1.28 6.70 -6.87
C PRO A 56 -1.49 7.81 -5.85
N ILE A 57 -0.40 8.51 -5.51
CA ILE A 57 -0.43 9.68 -4.61
C ILE A 57 -1.08 10.86 -5.35
N ASN A 58 -0.81 10.98 -6.65
CA ASN A 58 -1.38 12.00 -7.52
C ASN A 58 -2.63 11.46 -8.22
N GLN A 59 -3.72 11.30 -7.47
CA GLN A 59 -5.03 11.04 -8.05
C GLN A 59 -5.61 12.34 -8.61
N THR A 60 -5.89 12.33 -9.90
CA THR A 60 -6.66 13.39 -10.56
C THR A 60 -7.98 12.78 -11.02
N LEU A 61 -9.08 13.42 -10.63
CA LEU A 61 -10.40 12.99 -11.04
C LEU A 61 -10.59 13.29 -12.52
N SER A 62 -11.05 12.30 -13.28
CA SER A 62 -11.38 12.51 -14.69
C SER A 62 -12.54 13.49 -14.80
N SER A 63 -12.31 14.65 -15.41
CA SER A 63 -13.36 15.66 -15.62
C SER A 63 -14.56 15.15 -16.44
N SER A 64 -14.35 14.13 -17.28
CA SER A 64 -15.42 13.52 -18.08
C SER A 64 -16.25 12.48 -17.34
N LEU A 65 -15.73 11.90 -16.24
CA LEU A 65 -16.40 10.82 -15.51
C LEU A 65 -16.86 11.26 -14.11
N TYR A 66 -16.28 12.34 -13.59
CA TYR A 66 -16.53 12.80 -12.24
C TYR A 66 -17.82 13.60 -12.17
N GLN A 67 -18.75 13.16 -11.33
CA GLN A 67 -19.99 13.87 -11.02
C GLN A 67 -19.98 14.27 -9.54
N PRO A 68 -19.87 15.56 -9.22
CA PRO A 68 -19.87 16.04 -7.84
C PRO A 68 -21.27 15.90 -7.22
N VAL A 69 -21.32 15.51 -5.94
CA VAL A 69 -22.58 15.34 -5.17
C VAL A 69 -22.90 16.53 -4.27
N SER A 70 -22.00 17.52 -4.20
CA SER A 70 -22.12 18.75 -3.42
C SER A 70 -21.21 19.80 -4.04
N GLU A 71 -21.45 21.07 -3.70
CA GLU A 71 -20.67 22.21 -4.20
C GLU A 71 -19.21 22.16 -3.77
N TRP A 72 -18.90 21.66 -2.57
CA TRP A 72 -17.53 21.54 -2.07
C TRP A 72 -17.13 20.09 -1.95
N ILE A 73 -16.27 19.65 -2.87
CA ILE A 73 -15.64 18.33 -2.79
C ILE A 73 -14.12 18.48 -2.93
N GLY A 74 -13.39 17.70 -2.16
CA GLY A 74 -11.94 17.69 -2.23
C GLY A 74 -11.34 16.64 -1.31
N ARG A 75 -10.01 16.69 -1.20
CA ARG A 75 -9.25 15.85 -0.29
C ARG A 75 -8.68 16.70 0.84
N LEU A 76 -8.90 16.24 2.08
CA LEU A 76 -8.25 16.80 3.25
C LEU A 76 -6.81 16.30 3.32
N ILE A 77 -5.89 17.24 3.51
CA ILE A 77 -4.45 16.99 3.62
C ILE A 77 -4.02 17.50 4.99
N GLN A 78 -3.36 16.62 5.75
CA GLN A 78 -2.81 17.00 7.04
C GLN A 78 -1.59 17.91 6.82
N PRO A 79 -1.60 19.14 7.37
CA PRO A 79 -0.45 20.03 7.24
C PRO A 79 0.80 19.46 7.93
N PRO A 80 2.01 19.75 7.38
CA PRO A 80 3.27 19.55 8.07
C PRO A 80 3.24 20.15 9.46
N LYS A 81 4.01 19.60 10.39
CA LYS A 81 3.93 19.98 11.81
C LYS A 81 4.21 21.47 12.01
N GLU A 82 5.07 22.03 11.18
CA GLU A 82 5.55 23.41 11.19
C GLU A 82 4.50 24.41 10.69
N GLU A 83 3.52 23.94 9.90
CA GLU A 83 2.48 24.76 9.27
C GLU A 83 1.13 24.67 10.01
N ARG A 84 1.07 23.91 11.12
CA ARG A 84 -0.14 23.75 11.90
C ARG A 84 -0.45 25.03 12.66
N THR A 85 -1.64 25.58 12.41
CA THR A 85 -2.18 26.72 13.16
C THR A 85 -2.80 26.25 14.48
N THR A 86 -2.88 27.15 15.47
CA THR A 86 -3.61 26.90 16.73
C THR A 86 -5.13 26.73 16.55
N ASP A 87 -5.66 27.11 15.40
CA ASP A 87 -7.10 27.08 15.11
C ASP A 87 -7.58 25.76 14.47
N ASP A 88 -6.78 24.69 14.53
CA ASP A 88 -7.11 23.34 14.03
C ASP A 88 -7.56 23.31 12.56
N SER A 89 -6.86 24.07 11.70
CA SER A 89 -7.08 24.07 10.26
C SER A 89 -6.41 22.88 9.57
N VAL A 90 -6.93 22.55 8.38
CA VAL A 90 -6.36 21.54 7.48
C VAL A 90 -6.21 22.11 6.09
N PHE A 91 -5.42 21.46 5.24
CA PHE A 91 -5.39 21.79 3.82
C PHE A 91 -6.50 21.03 3.10
N LEU A 92 -7.12 21.70 2.13
CA LEU A 92 -8.10 21.13 1.22
C LEU A 92 -7.59 21.30 -0.20
N GLU A 93 -7.36 20.19 -0.88
CA GLU A 93 -7.24 20.20 -2.34
C GLU A 93 -8.63 20.19 -2.95
N VAL A 94 -8.99 21.24 -3.68
CA VAL A 94 -10.36 21.46 -4.18
C VAL A 94 -10.56 20.69 -5.48
N TYR A 95 -11.52 19.76 -5.50
CA TYR A 95 -11.92 19.01 -6.70
C TYR A 95 -13.18 19.56 -7.34
N HIS A 96 -14.08 20.11 -6.52
CA HIS A 96 -15.26 20.82 -6.96
C HIS A 96 -15.56 21.96 -6.00
N ALA A 97 -16.07 23.05 -6.58
CA ALA A 97 -16.44 24.27 -5.88
C ALA A 97 -17.76 24.81 -6.48
N ALA A 98 -18.48 25.65 -5.73
CA ALA A 98 -19.60 26.41 -6.27
C ALA A 98 -19.16 27.29 -7.48
N ALA A 99 -20.13 27.73 -8.29
CA ALA A 99 -19.86 28.39 -9.57
C ALA A 99 -18.95 29.62 -9.45
N GLU A 100 -19.14 30.42 -8.40
CA GLU A 100 -18.34 31.61 -8.10
C GLU A 100 -16.89 31.30 -7.66
N TYR A 101 -16.63 30.07 -7.19
CA TYR A 101 -15.33 29.62 -6.67
C TYR A 101 -14.63 28.62 -7.58
N GLN A 102 -15.08 28.45 -8.82
CA GLN A 102 -14.48 27.53 -9.80
C GLN A 102 -12.98 27.76 -10.01
N HIS A 103 -12.50 28.99 -9.82
CA HIS A 103 -11.08 29.33 -9.90
C HIS A 103 -10.21 28.62 -8.86
N LEU A 104 -10.79 28.11 -7.76
CA LEU A 104 -10.08 27.37 -6.71
C LEU A 104 -9.89 25.88 -7.05
N VAL A 105 -10.60 25.34 -8.05
CA VAL A 105 -10.48 23.92 -8.42
C VAL A 105 -9.05 23.61 -8.84
N GLY A 106 -8.49 22.54 -8.28
CA GLY A 106 -7.09 22.12 -8.44
C GLY A 106 -6.10 22.82 -7.49
N GLN A 107 -6.55 23.79 -6.68
CA GLN A 107 -5.69 24.46 -5.70
C GLN A 107 -5.76 23.79 -4.34
N ILE A 108 -4.69 23.97 -3.56
CA ILE A 108 -4.65 23.62 -2.14
C ILE A 108 -4.91 24.90 -1.35
N VAL A 109 -6.00 24.92 -0.58
CA VAL A 109 -6.42 26.05 0.25
C VAL A 109 -6.46 25.66 1.72
N THR A 110 -6.34 26.63 2.62
CA THR A 110 -6.54 26.40 4.05
C THR A 110 -8.03 26.35 4.35
N LEU A 111 -8.47 25.24 4.93
CA LEU A 111 -9.83 25.04 5.42
C LEU A 111 -9.84 25.18 6.94
N GLY A 112 -10.59 26.18 7.42
CA GLY A 112 -10.82 26.44 8.85
C GLY A 112 -12.24 26.10 9.28
N TRP A 113 -12.43 25.91 10.58
CA TRP A 113 -13.73 25.62 11.18
C TRP A 113 -14.30 26.85 11.89
N THR A 114 -15.57 27.16 11.63
CA THR A 114 -16.28 28.20 12.37
C THR A 114 -16.69 27.68 13.75
N LYS A 115 -16.16 28.29 14.82
CA LYS A 115 -16.44 27.90 16.21
C LYS A 115 -17.74 28.50 16.76
N ASP A 116 -18.21 29.58 16.15
CA ASP A 116 -19.29 30.42 16.67
C ASP A 116 -20.66 30.15 16.02
N VAL A 117 -20.83 29.01 15.35
CA VAL A 117 -22.13 28.62 14.79
C VAL A 117 -23.09 28.29 15.94
N PRO A 118 -24.27 28.95 16.05
CA PRO A 118 -25.22 28.66 17.11
C PRO A 118 -25.61 27.18 17.15
N GLY A 119 -25.54 26.56 18.33
CA GLY A 119 -25.90 25.16 18.55
C GLY A 119 -24.84 24.12 18.17
N ILE A 120 -23.70 24.52 17.58
CA ILE A 120 -22.64 23.56 17.21
C ILE A 120 -22.06 22.84 18.43
N GLN A 121 -21.88 23.55 19.55
CA GLN A 121 -21.35 22.99 20.79
C GLN A 121 -22.30 21.95 21.42
N ASP A 122 -23.60 22.20 21.37
CA ASP A 122 -24.61 21.26 21.85
C ASP A 122 -24.66 19.99 20.98
N TYR A 123 -24.50 20.15 19.66
CA TYR A 123 -24.40 19.04 18.74
C TYR A 123 -23.15 18.20 19.01
N VAL A 124 -21.97 18.83 19.07
CA VAL A 124 -20.69 18.16 19.39
C VAL A 124 -20.82 17.38 20.68
N LYS A 125 -21.31 18.01 21.76
CA LYS A 125 -21.52 17.36 23.05
C LYS A 125 -22.39 16.12 22.92
N ARG A 126 -23.50 16.19 22.17
CA ARG A 126 -24.41 15.04 21.99
C ARG A 126 -23.73 13.87 21.28
N VAL A 127 -22.95 14.12 20.25
CA VAL A 127 -22.34 13.05 19.43
C VAL A 127 -21.02 12.52 20.00
N THR A 128 -20.37 13.27 20.88
CA THR A 128 -19.15 12.83 21.59
C THR A 128 -19.43 12.42 23.04
N THR A 129 -20.69 12.31 23.45
CA THR A 129 -21.02 11.80 24.79
C THR A 129 -20.70 10.31 24.83
N ASP A 130 -19.77 9.93 25.69
CA ASP A 130 -19.42 8.53 25.90
C ASP A 130 -20.63 7.74 26.41
N ILE A 131 -20.88 6.59 25.76
CA ILE A 131 -21.86 5.63 26.24
C ILE A 131 -21.19 4.76 27.28
N ASN A 132 -21.57 4.96 28.54
CA ASN A 132 -21.12 4.11 29.65
C ASN A 132 -22.16 3.03 29.90
N PHE A 133 -21.82 1.79 29.56
CA PHE A 133 -22.63 0.63 29.94
C PHE A 133 -22.46 0.38 31.44
N ASN A 134 -23.58 0.18 32.14
CA ASN A 134 -23.59 -0.16 33.56
C ASN A 134 -24.31 -1.49 33.78
N GLN A 135 -24.29 -1.99 35.01
CA GLN A 135 -24.90 -3.27 35.40
C GLN A 135 -26.40 -3.39 35.10
N ALA A 136 -27.11 -2.26 34.89
CA ALA A 136 -28.52 -2.27 34.49
C ALA A 136 -28.70 -2.40 32.96
N THR A 137 -27.61 -2.51 32.20
CA THR A 137 -27.57 -2.64 30.73
C THR A 137 -27.00 -4.00 30.28
N GLU A 138 -26.67 -4.89 31.22
CA GLU A 138 -26.31 -6.28 30.95
C GLU A 138 -27.57 -7.15 31.06
N ASP A 139 -28.05 -7.70 29.93
CA ASP A 139 -29.10 -8.73 29.87
C ASP A 139 -28.54 -10.12 30.23
#